data_AF-A0A6N2W8W3-F1
#
_entry.id   AF-A0A6N2W8W3-F1
#
_cell.length_a   1.000
_cell.length_b   1.000
_cell.length_c   1.000
_cell.angle_alpha   90.00
_cell.angle_beta   90.00
_cell.angle_gamma   90.00
#
_symmetry.space_group_name_H-M   'P 1'
#
loop_
_entity.id
_entity.type
_entity.pdbx_description
1 polymer ?
#
loop_
_entity_poly.entity_id
_entity_poly.type
_entity_poly.pdbx_seq_one_letter_code
_entity_poly.pdbx_strand_id
1 'polypeptide(L)'
;MKIKYTNKIKNQISNLLLQEIVQLSFSIVPYQSIHIFSFEYIKSDKICITHSVPLSNIEKKIYLTRCEIPSENIILLRNNDTIYLFAESEYALI
;
A
#
# COMPACT_ATOMS: atom_id res chain seq x y z
N MET A 1 3.93 -7.05 15.91
CA MET A 1 3.24 -6.99 14.59
C MET A 1 4.03 -7.78 13.57
N LYS A 2 3.37 -8.61 12.76
CA LYS A 2 4.00 -9.37 11.67
C LYS A 2 3.54 -8.81 10.33
N ILE A 3 4.44 -8.72 9.36
CA ILE A 3 4.09 -8.37 7.98
C ILE A 3 4.34 -9.59 7.11
N LYS A 4 3.33 -9.95 6.31
CA LYS A 4 3.37 -11.03 5.34
C LYS A 4 3.10 -10.46 3.96
N TYR A 5 3.79 -10.99 2.95
CA TYR A 5 3.72 -10.53 1.58
C TYR A 5 3.54 -11.74 0.68
N THR A 6 2.83 -11.57 -0.42
CA THR A 6 2.91 -12.51 -1.54
C THR A 6 4.28 -12.43 -2.21
N ASN A 7 4.69 -13.50 -2.91
CA ASN A 7 5.95 -13.51 -3.64
C ASN A 7 6.01 -12.41 -4.71
N LYS A 8 4.84 -12.03 -5.26
CA LYS A 8 4.71 -10.98 -6.27
C LYS A 8 5.10 -9.61 -5.74
N ILE A 9 4.64 -9.25 -4.54
CA ILE A 9 4.98 -7.96 -3.91
C ILE A 9 6.36 -7.97 -3.28
N LYS A 10 6.81 -9.10 -2.71
CA LYS A 10 8.07 -9.20 -1.96
C LYS A 10 9.28 -8.68 -2.74
N ASN A 11 9.31 -8.87 -4.06
CA ASN A 11 10.43 -8.47 -4.91
C ASN A 11 10.28 -7.08 -5.54
N GLN A 12 9.14 -6.41 -5.35
CA GLN A 12 8.83 -5.14 -5.98
C GLN A 12 8.77 -3.97 -4.99
N ILE A 13 8.67 -4.25 -3.69
CA ILE A 13 8.53 -3.22 -2.67
C ILE A 13 9.88 -2.95 -1.98
N SER A 14 10.32 -1.69 -2.02
CA SER A 14 11.47 -1.24 -1.24
C SER A 14 11.10 -1.16 0.25
N ASN A 15 12.10 -1.26 1.14
CA ASN A 15 11.87 -1.08 2.59
C ASN A 15 11.31 0.31 2.91
N LEU A 16 11.71 1.34 2.16
CA LEU A 16 11.19 2.70 2.31
C LEU A 16 9.69 2.73 1.98
N LEU A 17 9.31 2.21 0.81
CA LEU A 17 7.90 2.19 0.39
C LEU A 17 7.03 1.38 1.37
N LEU A 18 7.55 0.26 1.85
CA LEU A 18 6.90 -0.57 2.85
C LEU A 18 6.61 0.21 4.15
N GLN A 19 7.59 0.96 4.65
CA GLN A 19 7.41 1.75 5.86
C GLN A 19 6.32 2.80 5.69
N GLU A 20 6.32 3.50 4.55
CA GLU A 20 5.31 4.51 4.22
C GLU A 20 3.90 3.90 4.17
N ILE A 21 3.67 2.84 3.38
CA ILE A 21 2.32 2.24 3.28
C ILE A 21 1.82 1.71 4.63
N VAL A 22 2.71 1.14 5.44
CA VAL A 22 2.35 0.64 6.78
C VAL A 22 1.96 1.82 7.66
N GLN A 23 2.77 2.88 7.74
CA GLN A 23 2.45 4.06 8.54
C GLN A 23 1.11 4.69 8.13
N LEU A 24 0.85 4.79 6.83
CA LEU A 24 -0.42 5.34 6.32
C LEU A 24 -1.63 4.53 6.74
N SER A 25 -1.49 3.20 6.82
CA SER A 25 -2.58 2.34 7.29
C SER A 25 -2.99 2.61 8.75
N PHE A 26 -2.07 3.13 9.58
CA PHE A 26 -2.36 3.51 10.97
C PHE A 26 -2.93 4.92 11.12
N SER A 27 -2.90 5.75 10.07
CA SER A 27 -3.32 7.15 10.14
C SER A 27 -4.83 7.39 10.08
N ILE A 28 -5.63 6.32 9.91
CA ILE A 28 -7.08 6.38 9.65
C ILE A 28 -7.85 6.07 10.94
N VAL A 29 -8.82 6.93 11.27
CA VAL A 29 -9.68 6.82 12.46
C VAL A 29 -11.15 6.96 12.04
N PRO A 30 -12.04 6.01 12.40
CA PRO A 30 -11.73 4.73 13.04
C PRO A 30 -10.91 3.84 12.13
N TYR A 31 -10.12 2.95 12.74
CA TYR A 31 -9.24 2.03 12.03
C TYR A 31 -10.02 1.20 10.99
N GLN A 32 -9.43 1.00 9.81
CA GLN A 32 -10.02 0.23 8.71
C GLN A 32 -9.14 -0.98 8.39
N SER A 33 -9.74 -2.13 8.07
CA SER A 33 -8.98 -3.36 7.84
C SER A 33 -8.37 -3.44 6.43
N ILE A 34 -8.93 -2.71 5.46
CA ILE A 34 -8.55 -2.77 4.05
C ILE A 34 -8.09 -1.39 3.59
N HIS A 35 -6.89 -1.34 3.00
CA HIS A 35 -6.32 -0.14 2.39
C HIS A 35 -5.78 -0.50 1.00
N ILE A 36 -5.93 0.41 0.05
CA ILE A 36 -5.46 0.27 -1.33
C ILE A 36 -4.45 1.38 -1.59
N PHE A 37 -3.32 1.03 -2.18
CA PHE A 37 -2.26 1.96 -2.55
C PHE A 37 -2.00 1.87 -4.05
N SER A 38 -2.21 2.99 -4.73
CA SER A 38 -1.89 3.16 -6.15
C SER A 38 -0.71 4.09 -6.31
N PHE A 39 0.08 3.88 -7.38
CA PHE A 39 1.36 4.55 -7.57
C PHE A 39 1.43 5.18 -8.95
N GLU A 40 1.86 6.44 -9.02
CA GLU A 40 2.06 7.16 -10.28
C GLU A 40 3.39 7.93 -10.26
N TYR A 41 4.13 7.91 -11.37
CA TYR A 41 5.27 8.82 -11.56
C TYR A 41 4.74 10.19 -11.98
N ILE A 42 5.11 11.24 -11.23
CA ILE A 42 4.76 12.63 -11.59
C ILE A 42 5.93 13.30 -12.31
N LYS A 43 7.16 12.96 -11.94
CA LYS A 43 8.42 13.37 -12.59
C LYS A 43 9.43 12.25 -12.47
N SER A 44 10.57 12.35 -13.18
CA SER A 44 11.61 11.32 -13.22
C SER A 44 12.09 10.84 -11.84
N ASP A 45 11.95 11.64 -10.79
CA ASP A 45 12.38 11.33 -9.43
C ASP A 45 11.27 11.45 -8.37
N LYS A 46 10.01 11.68 -8.77
CA LYS A 46 8.87 11.89 -7.86
C LYS A 46 7.74 10.93 -8.15
N ILE A 47 7.33 10.23 -7.11
CA ILE A 47 6.17 9.35 -7.13
C ILE A 47 5.05 9.96 -6.30
N CYS A 48 3.81 9.72 -6.71
CA CYS A 48 2.63 9.93 -5.90
C CYS A 48 2.04 8.59 -5.52
N ILE A 49 1.75 8.45 -4.23
CA ILE A 49 1.00 7.35 -3.66
C ILE A 49 -0.40 7.87 -3.41
N THR A 50 -1.38 7.25 -4.06
CA THR A 50 -2.79 7.43 -3.71
C THR A 50 -3.17 6.34 -2.73
N HIS A 51 -3.48 6.72 -1.50
CA HIS A 51 -3.97 5.84 -0.44
C HIS A 51 -5.49 5.95 -0.37
N SER A 52 -6.17 4.87 -0.72
CA SER A 52 -7.63 4.76 -0.68
C SER A 52 -8.08 3.79 0.40
N VAL A 53 -9.15 4.15 1.12
CA VAL A 53 -9.77 3.34 2.17
C VAL A 53 -11.25 3.17 1.80
N PRO A 54 -11.60 2.08 1.10
CA PRO A 54 -12.87 1.98 0.41
C PRO A 54 -14.07 1.99 1.35
N LEU A 55 -13.96 1.34 2.52
CA LEU A 55 -15.06 1.25 3.48
C LEU A 55 -15.44 2.60 4.12
N SER A 56 -14.50 3.56 4.14
CA SER A 56 -14.71 4.88 4.73
C SER A 56 -14.74 6.00 3.70
N ASN A 57 -14.67 5.69 2.39
CA ASN A 57 -14.55 6.66 1.30
C ASN A 57 -13.46 7.72 1.52
N ILE A 58 -12.32 7.31 2.08
CA ILE A 58 -11.17 8.21 2.29
C ILE A 58 -10.17 8.00 1.16
N GLU A 59 -9.68 9.10 0.60
CA GLU A 59 -8.56 9.11 -0.33
C GLU A 59 -7.55 10.18 0.12
N LYS A 60 -6.27 9.82 0.11
CA LYS A 60 -5.16 10.72 0.42
C LYS A 60 -4.04 10.54 -0.59
N LYS A 61 -3.38 11.63 -0.96
CA LYS A 61 -2.21 11.61 -1.86
C LYS A 61 -0.96 12.03 -1.12
N ILE A 62 0.13 11.30 -1.36
CA ILE A 62 1.43 11.53 -0.73
C ILE A 62 2.52 11.45 -1.77
N TYR A 63 3.52 12.31 -1.63
CA TYR A 63 4.57 12.48 -2.62
C TYR A 63 5.90 12.04 -2.03
N LEU A 64 6.56 11.08 -2.66
CA LEU A 64 7.89 10.61 -2.28
C LEU A 64 8.89 10.88 -3.40
N THR A 65 10.15 11.03 -3.04
CA THR A 65 11.26 11.13 -4.00
C THR A 65 12.03 9.82 -4.08
N ARG A 66 12.58 9.51 -5.26
CA ARG A 66 13.53 8.40 -5.49
C ARG A 66 13.07 7.05 -4.94
N CYS A 67 11.89 6.60 -5.37
CA CYS A 67 11.38 5.28 -5.04
C CYS A 67 10.92 4.57 -6.31
N GLU A 68 11.28 3.30 -6.44
CA GLU A 68 10.70 2.43 -7.47
C GLU A 68 9.24 2.17 -7.10
N ILE A 69 8.35 2.27 -8.09
CA ILE A 69 6.94 1.89 -7.92
C ILE A 69 6.74 0.42 -8.26
N PRO A 70 5.90 -0.31 -7.51
CA PRO A 70 5.43 -1.63 -7.90
C PRO A 70 4.70 -1.60 -9.23
N SER A 71 4.62 -2.74 -9.92
CA SER A 71 3.94 -2.83 -11.22
C SER A 71 2.41 -2.77 -11.11
N GLU A 72 1.87 -2.93 -9.91
CA GLU A 72 0.44 -3.00 -9.62
C GLU A 72 0.11 -2.30 -8.31
N ASN A 73 -1.19 -2.01 -8.11
CA ASN A 73 -1.67 -1.51 -6.84
C ASN A 73 -1.39 -2.53 -5.73
N ILE A 74 -1.05 -2.03 -4.56
CA ILE A 74 -0.86 -2.85 -3.36
C ILE A 74 -2.10 -2.76 -2.51
N ILE A 75 -2.64 -3.91 -2.13
CA ILE A 75 -3.69 -3.99 -1.14
C ILE A 75 -3.07 -4.46 0.17
N LEU A 76 -3.43 -3.74 1.23
CA LEU A 76 -3.09 -4.04 2.60
C LEU A 76 -4.35 -4.49 3.33
N LEU A 77 -4.34 -5.75 3.78
CA LEU A 77 -5.32 -6.30 4.69
C LEU A 77 -4.69 -6.50 6.06
N ARG A 78 -5.28 -5.91 7.08
CA ARG A 78 -4.91 -6.24 8.46
C ARG A 78 -5.90 -7.22 9.04
N ASN A 79 -5.35 -8.27 9.65
CA ASN A 79 -6.09 -9.21 10.44
C ASN A 79 -5.34 -9.43 11.76
N ASN A 80 -5.93 -8.98 12.87
CA ASN A 80 -5.33 -8.96 14.20
C ASN A 80 -3.94 -8.29 14.19
N ASP A 81 -2.90 -9.01 14.61
CA ASP A 81 -1.51 -8.54 14.68
C ASP A 81 -0.70 -8.74 13.40
N THR A 82 -1.37 -9.14 12.31
CA THR A 82 -0.72 -9.42 11.03
C THR A 82 -1.23 -8.48 9.94
N ILE A 83 -0.28 -7.85 9.25
CA ILE A 83 -0.51 -7.11 8.02
C ILE A 83 -0.17 -8.04 6.85
N TYR A 84 -1.11 -8.18 5.92
CA TYR A 84 -0.95 -8.90 4.66
C TYR A 84 -0.88 -7.89 3.52
N LEU A 85 0.13 -8.04 2.68
CA LEU A 85 0.33 -7.24 1.47
C LEU A 85 0.27 -8.14 0.25
N PHE A 86 -0.53 -7.75 -0.73
CA PHE A 86 -0.74 -8.48 -1.97
C PHE A 86 -0.94 -7.52 -3.13
N ALA A 87 -0.65 -7.99 -4.34
CA ALA A 87 -0.98 -7.26 -5.55
C ALA A 87 -2.48 -7.28 -5.77
N GLU A 88 -3.04 -6.22 -6.37
CA GLU A 88 -4.47 -6.13 -6.65
C GLU A 88 -5.00 -7.32 -7.47
N SER A 89 -4.22 -7.82 -8.43
CA SER A 89 -4.58 -9.02 -9.20
C SER A 89 -4.71 -10.29 -8.35
N GLU A 90 -4.05 -10.38 -7.19
CA GLU A 90 -4.16 -11.52 -6.28
C GLU A 90 -5.41 -11.43 -5.40
N TYR A 91 -5.96 -10.24 -5.21
CA TYR A 91 -7.20 -10.02 -4.45
C TYR A 91 -8.45 -10.32 -5.27
N ALA A 92 -8.44 -9.99 -6.57
CA ALA A 92 -9.56 -10.26 -7.46
C ALA A 92 -9.88 -11.76 -7.66
N LEU A 93 -9.01 -12.65 -7.16
CA LEU A 93 -9.14 -14.10 -7.21
C LEU A 93 -9.71 -14.71 -5.91
N ILE A 94 -10.01 -13.88 -4.90
CA ILE A 94 -10.57 -14.26 -3.59
C ILE A 94 -12.04 -13.82 -3.53
#